data_AF-A0A7V4UEZ9-F1
#
_entry.id   AF-A0A7V4UEZ9-F1
#
_cell.length_a   1.000
_cell.length_b   1.000
_cell.length_c   1.000
_cell.angle_alpha   90.00
_cell.angle_beta   90.00
_cell.angle_gamma   90.00
#
_symmetry.space_group_name_H-M   'P 1'
#
loop_
_entity.id
_entity.type
_entity.pdbx_description
1 polymer ?
#
loop_
_entity_poly.entity_id
_entity_poly.type
_entity_poly.pdbx_seq_one_letter_code
_entity_poly.pdbx_strand_id
1 'polypeptide(L)'
;MDHEPRRIAVFGSTGSIGRSALEVIGASEGRLEAVVLAAHRRLGELCEQAWKFRPRWVVATDPAAAERFDWHALPPGTEVLVGQEGLERAAALAEVEIVLAAVVGSAGLRGTWAALECGKTVALANKET
;
A
#
# COMPACT_ATOMS: atom_id res chain seq x y z
N MET A 1 -13.23 21.81 11.90
CA MET A 1 -13.53 20.41 12.27
C MET A 1 -12.37 19.61 11.78
N ASP A 2 -11.44 19.28 12.67
CA ASP A 2 -10.30 18.43 12.34
C ASP A 2 -10.85 17.02 12.10
N HIS A 3 -11.02 16.67 10.82
CA HIS A 3 -11.41 15.32 10.45
C HIS A 3 -10.16 14.45 10.57
N GLU A 4 -10.30 13.30 11.21
CA GLU A 4 -9.24 12.29 11.24
C GLU A 4 -8.82 11.97 9.78
N PRO A 5 -7.51 11.86 9.47
CA PRO A 5 -7.05 11.57 8.13
C PRO A 5 -7.69 10.28 7.62
N ARG A 6 -8.13 10.28 6.36
CA ARG A 6 -8.56 9.03 5.74
C ARG A 6 -7.33 8.15 5.49
N ARG A 7 -7.38 6.94 6.02
CA ARG A 7 -6.27 5.99 5.98
C ARG A 7 -6.33 5.11 4.74
N ILE A 8 -5.29 5.21 3.93
CA ILE A 8 -5.22 4.64 2.59
C ILE A 8 -4.16 3.54 2.53
N ALA A 9 -4.53 2.40 1.95
CA ALA A 9 -3.60 1.40 1.45
C ALA A 9 -3.34 1.64 -0.04
N VAL A 10 -2.08 1.85 -0.40
CA VAL A 10 -1.65 2.09 -1.78
C VAL A 10 -1.04 0.82 -2.36
N PHE A 11 -1.84 0.04 -3.08
CA PHE A 11 -1.37 -1.16 -3.74
C PHE A 11 -0.73 -0.81 -5.08
N GLY A 12 0.58 -1.06 -5.22
CA GLY A 12 1.36 -0.64 -6.39
C GLY A 12 1.96 0.76 -6.22
N SER A 13 2.42 1.09 -5.02
CA SER A 13 2.93 2.43 -4.63
C SER A 13 4.11 2.92 -5.49
N THR A 14 4.92 2.00 -6.00
CA THR A 14 6.06 2.30 -6.89
C THR A 14 5.68 2.29 -8.38
N GLY A 15 4.39 2.09 -8.70
CA GLY A 15 3.86 2.22 -10.06
C GLY A 15 3.58 3.68 -10.43
N SER A 16 3.18 3.94 -11.68
CA SER A 16 2.85 5.30 -12.12
C SER A 16 1.72 5.90 -11.28
N ILE A 17 0.59 5.20 -11.20
CA ILE A 17 -0.57 5.64 -10.41
C ILE A 17 -0.24 5.73 -8.92
N GLY A 18 0.45 4.73 -8.37
CA GLY A 18 0.83 4.72 -6.95
C GLY A 18 1.67 5.95 -6.58
N ARG A 19 2.66 6.31 -7.40
CA ARG A 19 3.48 7.52 -7.16
C ARG A 19 2.65 8.80 -7.25
N SER A 20 1.79 8.93 -8.27
CA SER A 20 0.89 10.09 -8.37
C SER A 20 -0.09 10.18 -7.20
N ALA A 21 -0.58 9.05 -6.70
CA ALA A 21 -1.42 9.03 -5.51
C ALA A 21 -0.66 9.45 -4.26
N LEU A 22 0.59 9.03 -4.10
CA LEU A 22 1.46 9.47 -3.00
C LEU A 22 1.77 10.97 -3.06
N GLU A 23 1.91 11.54 -4.25
CA GLU A 23 2.03 13.00 -4.41
C GLU A 23 0.77 13.72 -3.89
N VAL A 24 -0.43 13.22 -4.23
CA VAL A 24 -1.70 13.76 -3.73
C VAL A 24 -1.82 13.60 -2.21
N ILE A 25 -1.45 12.44 -1.67
CA ILE A 25 -1.44 12.20 -0.21
C ILE A 25 -0.51 13.20 0.48
N GLY A 26 0.70 13.39 -0.04
CA GLY A 26 1.67 14.36 0.49
C GLY A 26 1.20 15.81 0.43
N ALA A 27 0.38 16.16 -0.57
CA ALA A 27 -0.21 17.50 -0.73
C ALA A 27 -1.56 17.67 0.00
N SER A 28 -2.04 16.65 0.73
CA SER A 28 -3.40 16.65 1.29
C SER A 28 -3.57 17.48 2.57
N GLU A 29 -2.50 18.08 3.09
CA GLU A 29 -2.48 18.81 4.38
C GLU A 29 -2.97 17.93 5.55
N GLY A 30 -2.61 16.64 5.55
CA GLY A 30 -2.99 15.71 6.60
C GLY A 30 -4.43 15.21 6.50
N ARG A 31 -5.14 15.45 5.40
CA ARG A 31 -6.48 14.87 5.16
C ARG A 31 -6.43 13.41 4.72
N LEU A 32 -5.30 12.99 4.16
CA LEU A 32 -5.06 11.63 3.70
C LEU A 32 -3.76 11.11 4.33
N GLU A 33 -3.75 9.84 4.72
CA GLU A 33 -2.59 9.18 5.31
C GLU A 33 -2.35 7.85 4.60
N ALA A 34 -1.11 7.58 4.19
CA ALA A 34 -0.74 6.28 3.65
C ALA A 34 -0.32 5.35 4.80
N VAL A 35 -1.20 4.41 5.18
CA VAL A 35 -0.94 3.46 6.26
C VAL A 35 -0.36 2.13 5.77
N VAL A 36 -0.56 1.81 4.49
CA VAL A 36 0.04 0.65 3.80
C VAL A 36 0.61 1.08 2.46
N LEU A 37 1.87 0.70 2.18
CA LEU A 37 2.47 0.80 0.85
C LEU A 37 2.84 -0.59 0.33
N ALA A 38 2.41 -0.95 -0.87
CA ALA A 38 2.76 -2.24 -1.47
C ALA A 38 3.52 -2.09 -2.79
N ALA A 39 4.60 -2.84 -2.95
CA ALA A 39 5.33 -2.97 -4.20
C ALA A 39 5.67 -4.43 -4.51
N HIS A 40 5.89 -4.72 -5.80
CA HIS A 40 6.26 -6.07 -6.21
C HIS A 40 7.77 -6.33 -6.03
N ARG A 41 8.61 -5.66 -6.81
CA ARG A 41 10.07 -5.87 -6.82
C ARG A 41 10.91 -4.61 -6.58
N ARG A 42 10.33 -3.42 -6.74
CA ARG A 42 11.03 -2.13 -6.52
C ARG A 42 11.10 -1.80 -5.03
N LEU A 43 11.78 -2.64 -4.26
CA LEU A 43 11.78 -2.56 -2.79
C LEU A 43 12.65 -1.42 -2.23
N GLY A 44 13.70 -1.00 -2.96
CA GLY A 44 14.46 0.21 -2.61
C GLY A 44 13.58 1.47 -2.64
N GLU A 45 12.84 1.66 -3.73
CA GLU A 45 11.88 2.77 -3.86
C GLU A 45 10.75 2.66 -2.81
N LEU A 46 10.28 1.44 -2.51
CA LEU A 46 9.31 1.24 -1.42
C LEU A 46 9.85 1.72 -0.07
N CYS A 47 11.13 1.46 0.23
CA CYS A 47 11.79 1.92 1.44
C CYS A 47 11.91 3.46 1.48
N GLU A 48 12.30 4.09 0.37
CA GLU A 48 12.32 5.55 0.24
C GLU A 48 10.94 6.18 0.50
N GLN A 49 9.90 5.58 -0.09
CA GLN A 49 8.51 5.99 0.16
C GLN A 49 8.13 5.79 1.64
N ALA A 50 8.54 4.67 2.26
CA ALA A 50 8.28 4.42 3.67
C ALA A 50 8.91 5.50 4.57
N TRP A 51 10.14 5.94 4.29
CA TRP A 51 10.76 7.03 5.04
C TRP A 51 10.00 8.35 4.94
N LYS A 52 9.47 8.64 3.74
CA LYS A 52 8.72 9.87 3.46
C LYS A 52 7.33 9.86 4.10
N PHE A 53 6.60 8.76 3.99
CA PHE A 53 5.19 8.68 4.40
C PHE A 53 4.96 8.00 5.75
N ARG A 54 5.97 7.35 6.31
CA ARG A 54 5.93 6.63 7.59
C ARG A 54 4.72 5.70 7.73
N PRO A 55 4.45 4.82 6.74
CA PRO A 55 3.33 3.90 6.84
C PRO A 55 3.59 2.91 7.98
N ARG A 56 2.53 2.45 8.62
CA ARG A 56 2.63 1.37 9.60
C ARG A 56 3.02 0.04 8.94
N TRP A 57 2.62 -0.17 7.68
CA TRP A 57 2.90 -1.42 6.96
C TRP A 57 3.51 -1.17 5.59
N VAL A 58 4.46 -2.02 5.23
CA VAL A 58 4.89 -2.20 3.85
C VAL A 58 4.65 -3.63 3.40
N VAL A 59 4.30 -3.81 2.13
CA VAL A 59 4.05 -5.13 1.55
C VAL A 59 4.99 -5.33 0.36
N ALA A 60 5.81 -6.38 0.41
CA ALA A 60 6.54 -6.90 -0.74
C ALA A 60 5.78 -8.08 -1.34
N THR A 61 5.16 -7.91 -2.51
CA THR A 61 4.29 -8.97 -3.06
C THR A 61 5.06 -10.08 -3.77
N ASP A 62 6.35 -9.91 -4.06
CA ASP A 62 7.26 -10.98 -4.51
C ASP A 62 8.04 -11.55 -3.32
N PRO A 63 7.75 -12.78 -2.85
CA PRO A 63 8.47 -13.39 -1.74
C PRO A 63 9.97 -13.55 -1.99
N ALA A 64 10.38 -13.84 -3.23
CA ALA A 64 11.79 -14.05 -3.56
C ALA A 64 12.57 -12.72 -3.52
N ALA A 65 11.94 -11.62 -3.93
CA ALA A 65 12.52 -10.29 -3.77
C ALA A 65 12.59 -9.89 -2.29
N ALA A 66 11.54 -10.19 -1.52
CA ALA A 66 11.46 -9.86 -0.09
C ALA A 66 12.51 -10.59 0.75
N GLU A 67 12.76 -11.87 0.47
CA GLU A 67 13.78 -12.68 1.16
C GLU A 67 15.20 -12.13 0.99
N ARG A 68 15.48 -11.53 -0.17
CA ARG A 68 16.80 -10.99 -0.53
C ARG A 68 16.98 -9.52 -0.14
N PHE A 69 15.92 -8.86 0.33
CA PHE A 69 15.95 -7.44 0.66
C PHE A 69 16.27 -7.23 2.15
N ASP A 70 17.15 -6.28 2.44
CA ASP A 70 17.48 -5.93 3.82
C ASP A 70 16.45 -4.94 4.39
N TRP A 71 15.59 -5.45 5.27
CA TRP A 71 14.51 -4.70 5.88
C TRP A 71 14.95 -3.85 7.10
N HIS A 72 16.19 -3.96 7.58
CA HIS A 72 16.69 -3.15 8.70
C HIS A 72 16.73 -1.65 8.39
N ALA A 73 16.70 -1.29 7.10
CA ALA A 73 16.68 0.09 6.64
C ALA A 73 15.31 0.78 6.72
N LEU A 74 14.24 0.07 7.11
CA LEU A 74 12.91 0.67 7.25
C LEU A 74 12.84 1.67 8.42
N PRO A 75 11.96 2.69 8.33
CA PRO A 75 11.76 3.58 9.46
C PRO A 75 11.17 2.83 10.67
N PRO A 76 11.51 3.25 11.90
CA PRO A 76 10.97 2.63 13.10
C PRO A 76 9.44 2.62 13.12
N GLY A 77 8.85 1.50 13.53
CA GLY A 77 7.40 1.30 13.59
C GLY A 77 6.75 0.83 12.29
N THR A 78 7.51 0.68 11.20
CA THR A 78 7.01 0.05 9.96
C THR A 78 7.24 -1.45 9.99
N GLU A 79 6.16 -2.20 9.84
CA GLU A 79 6.16 -3.66 9.78
C GLU A 79 6.09 -4.17 8.32
N VAL A 80 6.71 -5.32 8.05
CA VAL A 80 6.76 -5.92 6.70
C VAL A 80 5.78 -7.08 6.60
N LEU A 81 4.98 -7.07 5.54
CA LEU A 81 4.18 -8.20 5.09
C LEU A 81 4.69 -8.66 3.73
N VAL A 82 4.58 -9.97 3.45
CA VAL A 82 5.16 -10.57 2.25
C VAL A 82 4.12 -11.37 1.48
N GLY A 83 4.23 -11.33 0.16
CA GLY A 83 3.46 -12.13 -0.76
C GLY A 83 1.99 -11.71 -0.86
N GLN A 84 1.22 -12.60 -1.47
CA GLN A 84 -0.19 -12.39 -1.73
C GLN A 84 -1.03 -12.37 -0.44
N GLU A 85 -0.70 -13.25 0.51
CA GLU A 85 -1.33 -13.28 1.84
C GLU A 85 -1.06 -12.00 2.62
N GLY A 86 0.16 -11.46 2.54
CA GLY A 86 0.50 -10.16 3.13
C GLY A 86 -0.34 -9.02 2.55
N LEU A 87 -0.57 -9.02 1.24
CA LEU A 87 -1.40 -8.02 0.58
C LEU A 87 -2.88 -8.12 1.01
N GLU A 88 -3.43 -9.32 1.10
CA GLU A 88 -4.81 -9.58 1.56
C GLU A 88 -4.99 -9.19 3.02
N ARG A 89 -4.03 -9.56 3.90
CA ARG A 89 -4.02 -9.13 5.30
C ARG A 89 -3.98 -7.62 5.40
N ALA A 90 -3.11 -6.96 4.64
CA ALA A 90 -3.01 -5.51 4.63
C ALA A 90 -4.30 -4.84 4.17
N ALA A 91 -4.96 -5.41 3.15
CA ALA A 91 -6.27 -4.97 2.70
C ALA A 91 -7.30 -5.04 3.81
N ALA A 92 -7.26 -6.05 4.67
CA ALA A 92 -8.24 -6.30 5.74
C ALA A 92 -7.98 -5.54 7.05
N LEU A 93 -6.81 -4.91 7.26
CA LEU A 93 -6.46 -4.22 8.50
C LEU A 93 -7.50 -3.19 8.96
N ALA A 94 -7.93 -3.21 10.22
CA ALA A 94 -8.99 -2.32 10.71
C ALA A 94 -8.73 -0.83 10.51
N GLU A 95 -7.45 -0.42 10.47
CA GLU A 95 -7.05 0.97 10.26
C GLU A 95 -7.10 1.41 8.78
N VAL A 96 -7.25 0.49 7.83
CA VAL A 96 -7.36 0.83 6.39
C VAL A 96 -8.82 1.07 6.03
N GLU A 97 -9.14 2.27 5.57
CA GLU A 97 -10.49 2.67 5.13
C GLU A 97 -10.65 2.60 3.60
N ILE A 98 -9.59 2.97 2.88
CA ILE A 98 -9.58 3.03 1.42
C ILE A 98 -8.42 2.19 0.89
N VAL A 99 -8.70 1.34 -0.10
CA VAL A 99 -7.67 0.62 -0.86
C VAL A 99 -7.60 1.20 -2.27
N LEU A 100 -6.47 1.81 -2.61
CA LEU A 100 -6.14 2.17 -3.98
C LEU A 100 -5.53 0.97 -4.69
N ALA A 101 -6.31 0.32 -5.55
CA ALA A 101 -5.87 -0.81 -6.35
C ALA A 101 -5.23 -0.30 -7.66
N ALA A 102 -3.90 -0.13 -7.63
CA ALA A 102 -3.07 0.27 -8.77
C ALA A 102 -2.09 -0.82 -9.22
N VAL A 103 -2.41 -2.09 -8.92
CA VAL A 103 -1.64 -3.27 -9.32
C VAL A 103 -2.37 -3.99 -10.44
N VAL A 104 -1.69 -4.25 -11.56
CA VAL A 104 -2.25 -5.02 -12.69
C VAL A 104 -2.23 -6.53 -12.44
N GLY A 105 -3.21 -7.24 -13.01
CA GLY A 105 -3.28 -8.71 -12.99
C GLY A 105 -3.94 -9.32 -11.75
N SER A 106 -3.85 -10.65 -11.63
CA SER A 106 -4.53 -11.44 -10.59
C SER A 106 -4.14 -11.08 -9.16
N ALA A 107 -2.91 -10.60 -8.95
CA ALA A 107 -2.45 -10.12 -7.64
C ALA A 107 -3.28 -8.93 -7.11
N GLY A 108 -3.70 -8.04 -8.01
CA GLY A 108 -4.59 -6.91 -7.67
C GLY A 108 -6.01 -7.36 -7.33
N LEU A 109 -6.49 -8.43 -7.96
CA LEU A 109 -7.87 -8.91 -7.81
C LEU A 109 -8.15 -9.44 -6.41
N ARG A 110 -7.27 -10.30 -5.87
CA ARG A 110 -7.43 -10.89 -4.54
C ARG A 110 -7.33 -9.85 -3.42
N GLY A 111 -6.38 -8.92 -3.50
CA GLY A 111 -6.28 -7.82 -2.54
C GLY A 111 -7.50 -6.88 -2.59
N THR A 112 -8.02 -6.63 -3.79
CA THR A 112 -9.27 -5.89 -3.98
C THR A 112 -10.47 -6.63 -3.38
N TRP A 113 -10.55 -7.94 -3.60
CA TRP A 113 -11.63 -8.76 -3.05
C TRP A 113 -11.64 -8.76 -1.53
N ALA A 114 -10.48 -8.97 -0.90
CA ALA A 114 -10.34 -8.91 0.56
C ALA A 114 -10.76 -7.55 1.14
N ALA A 115 -10.48 -6.45 0.43
CA ALA A 115 -10.92 -5.12 0.82
C ALA A 115 -12.45 -5.00 0.79
N LEU A 116 -13.10 -5.50 -0.27
CA LEU A 116 -14.55 -5.47 -0.43
C LEU A 116 -15.26 -6.33 0.62
N GLU A 117 -14.74 -7.53 0.93
CA GLU A 117 -15.27 -8.40 1.98
C GLU A 117 -15.24 -7.72 3.36
N CYS A 118 -14.26 -6.85 3.59
CA CYS A 118 -14.14 -6.05 4.81
C CYS A 118 -14.95 -4.74 4.77
N GLY A 119 -15.76 -4.50 3.73
CA GLY A 119 -16.60 -3.30 3.60
C GLY A 119 -15.83 -2.02 3.29
N LYS A 120 -14.62 -2.12 2.75
CA LYS A 120 -13.74 -0.97 2.51
C LYS A 120 -14.05 -0.29 1.19
N THR A 121 -13.73 1.00 1.11
CA THR A 121 -13.81 1.71 -0.17
C THR A 121 -12.66 1.28 -1.06
N VAL A 122 -12.96 0.79 -2.27
CA VAL A 122 -11.93 0.48 -3.27
C VAL A 122 -11.89 1.56 -4.33
N ALA A 123 -10.75 2.22 -4.46
CA ALA A 123 -10.43 3.08 -5.59
C ALA A 123 -9.71 2.24 -6.66
N LEU A 124 -10.43 1.89 -7.73
CA LEU A 124 -9.89 1.13 -8.85
C LEU A 124 -9.16 2.07 -9.82
N ALA A 125 -7.87 1.83 -10.04
CA ALA A 125 -7.09 2.54 -11.05
C ALA A 125 -6.67 1.65 -12.23
N ASN A 126 -7.05 0.37 -12.18
CA ASN A 126 -6.81 -0.58 -13.24
C ASN A 126 -7.94 -0.51 -14.28
N LYS A 127 -7.58 -0.50 -15.56
CA LYS A 127 -8.48 -0.92 -16.63
C LYS A 127 -8.21 -2.40 -16.87
N GLU A 128 -9.21 -3.27 -16.70
CA GLU A 128 -9.13 -4.61 -17.28
C GLU A 128 -9.12 -4.45 -18.80
N THR A 129 -8.09 -4.98 -19.46
CA THR A 129 -8.06 -5.21 -20.92
C THR A 129 -7.69 -6.66 -21.13
#